data_AF-A0A925AV64-F1
#
_entry.id   AF-A0A925AV64-F1
#
_cell.length_a   1.000
_cell.length_b   1.000
_cell.length_c   1.000
_cell.angle_alpha   90.00
_cell.angle_beta   90.00
_cell.angle_gamma   90.00
#
_symmetry.space_group_name_H-M   'P 1'
#
loop_
_entity.id
_entity.type
_entity.pdbx_description
1 polymer ?
#
loop_
_entity_poly.entity_id
_entity_poly.type
_entity_poly.pdbx_seq_one_letter_code
_entity_poly.pdbx_strand_id
1 'polypeptide(L)'
;MFNKALRETRLDARQLIKSGQDSRAEVRELLDAPEFDRGAILIALSHACEADMGLCLGVKASLVDFAASLTPEEREKLVSGLARQGALRQGTLALALPLQR
;
A
#
# COMPACT_ATOMS: atom_id res chain seq x y z
N MET A 1 -20.53 -2.01 -7.06
CA MET A 1 -19.85 -3.31 -7.15
C MET A 1 -18.38 -3.19 -6.77
N PHE A 2 -17.53 -2.48 -7.52
CA PHE A 2 -16.10 -2.34 -7.16
C PHE A 2 -15.81 -1.62 -5.83
N ASN A 3 -16.50 -0.51 -5.55
CA ASN A 3 -16.35 0.21 -4.26
C ASN A 3 -16.70 -0.65 -3.04
N LYS A 4 -17.54 -1.69 -3.22
CA LYS A 4 -17.85 -2.64 -2.14
C LYS A 4 -16.67 -3.59 -1.93
N ALA A 5 -16.13 -4.17 -3.01
CA ALA A 5 -14.93 -4.99 -2.97
C ALA A 5 -13.76 -4.24 -2.30
N LEU A 6 -13.49 -2.99 -2.69
CA LEU A 6 -12.44 -2.16 -2.05
C LEU A 6 -12.68 -1.90 -0.56
N ARG A 7 -13.95 -1.76 -0.14
CA ARG A 7 -14.28 -1.60 1.28
C ARG A 7 -13.99 -2.89 2.05
N GLU A 8 -14.36 -4.04 1.50
CA GLU A 8 -14.07 -5.35 2.08
C GLU A 8 -12.55 -5.59 2.18
N THR A 9 -11.79 -5.34 1.11
CA THR A 9 -10.32 -5.42 1.15
C THR A 9 -9.72 -4.54 2.25
N ARG A 10 -10.27 -3.33 2.44
CA ARG A 10 -9.79 -2.41 3.49
C ARG A 10 -10.18 -2.87 4.89
N LEU A 11 -11.32 -3.55 5.05
CA LEU A 11 -11.70 -4.18 6.32
C LEU A 11 -10.75 -5.32 6.66
N ASP A 12 -10.45 -6.18 5.69
CA ASP A 12 -9.54 -7.31 5.86
C ASP A 12 -8.09 -6.85 6.11
N ALA A 13 -7.69 -5.75 5.45
CA ALA A 13 -6.37 -5.16 5.62
C ALA A 13 -6.22 -4.27 6.87
N ARG A 14 -7.23 -4.18 7.76
CA ARG A 14 -7.14 -3.35 8.98
C ARG A 14 -5.92 -3.67 9.84
N GLN A 15 -5.60 -4.96 9.98
CA GLN A 15 -4.42 -5.39 10.75
C GLN A 15 -3.12 -4.97 10.07
N LEU A 16 -3.03 -5.06 8.73
CA LEU A 16 -1.87 -4.59 7.98
C LEU A 16 -1.70 -3.07 8.10
N ILE A 17 -2.80 -2.31 7.98
CA ILE A 17 -2.77 -0.84 8.14
C ILE A 17 -2.28 -0.47 9.53
N LYS A 18 -2.80 -1.12 10.57
CA LYS A 18 -2.35 -0.89 11.95
C LYS A 18 -0.89 -1.27 12.13
N SER A 19 -0.48 -2.45 11.67
CA SER A 19 0.91 -2.92 11.74
C SER A 19 1.87 -1.92 11.11
N GLY A 20 1.59 -1.45 9.88
CA GLY A 20 2.44 -0.45 9.23
C GLY A 20 2.46 0.90 9.96
N GLN A 21 1.34 1.31 10.58
CA GLN A 21 1.32 2.52 11.42
C GLN A 21 2.17 2.37 12.68
N ASP A 22 2.02 1.24 13.38
CA ASP A 22 2.76 0.94 14.60
C ASP A 22 4.27 0.84 14.30
N SER A 23 4.69 0.13 13.24
CA SER A 23 6.10 0.04 12.84
C SER A 23 6.70 1.39 12.42
N ARG A 24 5.94 2.28 11.77
CA ARG A 24 6.43 3.64 11.47
C ARG A 24 6.55 4.51 12.71
N ALA A 25 5.73 4.29 13.73
CA ALA A 25 5.89 4.95 15.03
C ALA A 25 7.15 4.44 15.72
N GLU A 26 7.37 3.13 15.75
CA GLU A 26 8.58 2.50 16.30
C GLU A 26 9.86 3.00 15.62
N VAL A 27 9.89 3.12 14.29
CA VAL A 27 11.04 3.72 13.57
C VAL A 27 11.32 5.14 14.05
N ARG A 28 10.29 5.96 14.29
CA ARG A 28 10.48 7.33 14.78
C ARG A 28 11.04 7.35 16.20
N GLU A 29 10.53 6.49 17.07
CA GLU A 29 11.02 6.35 18.45
C GLU A 29 12.48 5.89 18.48
N LEU A 30 12.85 4.90 17.66
CA LEU A 30 14.22 4.39 17.56
C LEU A 30 15.20 5.42 16.98
N LEU A 31 14.74 6.29 16.08
CA LEU A 31 15.56 7.38 15.53
C LEU A 31 15.74 8.56 16.50
N ASP A 32 14.78 8.77 17.41
CA ASP A 32 14.84 9.81 18.46
C ASP A 32 15.60 9.33 19.71
N ALA A 33 15.91 8.03 19.79
CA ALA A 33 16.60 7.45 20.93
C ALA A 33 18.05 7.97 21.04
N PRO A 34 18.58 8.13 22.28
CA PRO A 34 19.97 8.55 22.50
C PRO A 34 21.01 7.58 21.93
N GLU A 35 20.69 6.28 21.91
CA GLU A 35 21.53 5.24 21.35
C GLU A 35 21.01 4.80 19.98
N PHE A 36 21.91 4.76 18.99
CA PHE A 36 21.55 4.41 17.62
C PHE A 36 21.57 2.89 17.41
N ASP A 37 20.42 2.24 17.55
CA ASP A 37 20.26 0.82 17.23
C ASP A 37 19.86 0.62 15.76
N ARG A 38 20.87 0.48 14.90
CA ARG A 38 20.67 0.18 13.48
C ARG A 38 19.87 -1.10 13.23
N GLY A 39 20.03 -2.12 14.07
CA GLY A 39 19.39 -3.43 13.90
C GLY A 39 17.88 -3.33 14.12
N ALA A 40 17.48 -2.71 15.23
CA ALA A 40 16.08 -2.47 15.55
C ALA A 40 15.39 -1.62 14.47
N ILE A 41 16.06 -0.56 13.99
CA ILE A 41 15.51 0.31 12.93
C ILE A 41 15.23 -0.49 11.65
N LEU A 42 16.16 -1.36 11.23
CA LEU A 42 15.97 -2.17 10.02
C LEU A 42 14.82 -3.18 10.16
N ILE A 43 14.66 -3.77 11.34
CA ILE A 43 13.55 -4.69 11.63
C ILE A 43 12.22 -3.95 11.52
N ALA A 44 12.09 -2.79 12.19
CA ALA A 44 10.86 -1.99 12.15
C ALA A 44 10.55 -1.48 10.72
N LEU A 45 11.56 -1.07 9.95
CA LEU A 45 11.39 -0.73 8.53
C LEU A 45 10.94 -1.93 7.68
N SER A 46 11.48 -3.13 7.93
CA SER A 46 11.07 -4.35 7.22
C SER A 46 9.59 -4.63 7.45
N HIS A 47 9.14 -4.59 8.71
CA HIS A 47 7.72 -4.79 9.06
C HIS A 47 6.81 -3.74 8.42
N ALA A 48 7.24 -2.47 8.39
CA ALA A 48 6.50 -1.42 7.70
C ALA A 48 6.36 -1.71 6.19
N CYS A 49 7.45 -2.12 5.53
CA CYS A 49 7.45 -2.46 4.11
C CYS A 49 6.57 -3.68 3.80
N GLU A 50 6.65 -4.73 4.64
CA GLU A 50 5.82 -5.94 4.50
C GLU A 50 4.33 -5.61 4.60
N ALA A 51 3.95 -4.78 5.56
CA ALA A 51 2.57 -4.33 5.73
C ALA A 51 2.06 -3.53 4.52
N ASP A 52 2.87 -2.58 4.02
CA ASP A 52 2.53 -1.76 2.86
C ASP A 52 2.44 -2.60 1.58
N MET A 53 3.35 -3.56 1.39
CA MET A 53 3.30 -4.53 0.28
C MET A 53 2.06 -5.41 0.35
N GLY A 54 1.72 -5.94 1.53
CA GLY A 54 0.51 -6.73 1.75
C GLY A 54 -0.75 -5.95 1.37
N LEU A 55 -0.86 -4.68 1.78
CA LEU A 55 -1.99 -3.82 1.41
C LEU A 55 -2.05 -3.58 -0.10
N CYS A 56 -0.91 -3.27 -0.74
CA CYS A 56 -0.83 -3.04 -2.18
C CYS A 56 -1.25 -4.29 -2.98
N LEU A 57 -0.78 -5.47 -2.56
CA LEU A 57 -1.16 -6.74 -3.18
C LEU A 57 -2.64 -7.04 -2.99
N GLY A 58 -3.20 -6.82 -1.80
CA GLY A 58 -4.64 -7.02 -1.55
C GLY A 58 -5.52 -6.17 -2.46
N VAL A 59 -5.20 -4.88 -2.62
CA VAL A 59 -5.94 -3.98 -3.53
C VAL A 59 -5.81 -4.44 -4.98
N LYS A 60 -4.62 -4.84 -5.41
CA LYS A 60 -4.38 -5.36 -6.77
C LYS A 60 -5.13 -6.65 -7.02
N ALA A 61 -5.16 -7.57 -6.06
CA ALA A 61 -5.94 -8.81 -6.15
C ALA A 61 -7.43 -8.50 -6.30
N SER A 62 -7.98 -7.64 -5.45
CA SER A 62 -9.40 -7.26 -5.55
C SER A 62 -9.76 -6.54 -6.86
N LEU A 63 -8.82 -5.80 -7.46
CA LEU A 63 -8.99 -5.26 -8.81
C LEU A 63 -9.07 -6.37 -9.86
N VAL A 64 -8.17 -7.35 -9.80
CA VAL A 64 -8.16 -8.49 -10.73
C VAL A 64 -9.43 -9.32 -10.58
N ASP A 65 -9.85 -9.62 -9.35
CA ASP A 65 -11.08 -10.36 -9.06
C ASP A 65 -12.32 -9.62 -9.57
N PHE A 66 -12.37 -8.29 -9.38
CA PHE A 66 -13.43 -7.47 -9.94
C PHE A 66 -13.43 -7.51 -11.47
N ALA A 67 -12.27 -7.35 -12.11
CA ALA A 67 -12.16 -7.39 -13.57
C ALA A 67 -12.56 -8.75 -14.16
N ALA A 68 -12.32 -9.85 -13.43
CA ALA A 68 -12.74 -11.20 -13.82
C ALA A 68 -14.27 -11.35 -13.81
N SER A 69 -15.00 -10.57 -13.01
CA SER A 69 -16.47 -10.59 -12.97
C SER A 69 -17.16 -9.80 -14.09
N LEU A 70 -16.39 -9.06 -14.90
CA LEU A 70 -16.91 -8.15 -15.93
C LEU A 70 -16.94 -8.79 -17.33
N THR A 71 -17.82 -8.31 -18.20
CA THR A 71 -17.72 -8.59 -19.65
C THR A 71 -16.52 -7.86 -20.27
N PRO A 72 -16.09 -8.23 -21.50
CA PRO A 72 -15.04 -7.49 -22.21
C PRO A 72 -15.31 -5.98 -22.32
N GLU A 73 -16.54 -5.59 -22.69
CA GLU A 73 -16.94 -4.18 -22.85
C GLU A 73 -16.92 -3.42 -21.52
N GLU A 74 -17.28 -4.10 -20.43
CA GLU A 74 -17.20 -3.54 -19.09
C GLU A 74 -15.76 -3.37 -18.60
N ARG A 75 -14.84 -4.28 -18.99
CA ARG A 75 -13.41 -4.11 -18.72
C ARG A 75 -12.81 -2.93 -19.47
N GLU A 76 -13.24 -2.64 -20.70
CA GLU A 76 -12.81 -1.43 -21.42
C GLU A 76 -13.21 -0.14 -20.68
N LYS A 77 -14.43 -0.12 -20.12
CA LYS A 77 -14.89 0.98 -19.26
C LYS A 77 -14.07 1.08 -17.98
N LEU A 78 -13.70 -0.05 -17.37
CA LEU A 78 -12.82 -0.10 -16.19
C LEU A 78 -11.44 0.49 -16.50
N VAL A 79 -10.79 0.07 -17.58
CA VAL A 79 -9.47 0.58 -18.01
C VAL A 79 -9.52 2.09 -18.26
N SER A 80 -10.55 2.56 -18.98
CA SER A 80 -10.76 3.98 -19.24
C SER A 80 -10.95 4.79 -17.95
N GLY A 81 -11.66 4.22 -16.97
CA GLY A 81 -11.83 4.81 -15.65
C GLY A 81 -10.52 4.90 -14.86
N LEU A 82 -9.72 3.83 -14.84
CA LEU A 82 -8.44 3.77 -14.15
C LEU A 82 -7.41 4.74 -14.73
N ALA A 83 -7.39 4.91 -16.05
CA ALA A 83 -6.52 5.86 -16.73
C ALA A 83 -6.82 7.33 -16.32
N ARG A 84 -8.11 7.69 -16.18
CA ARG A 84 -8.53 9.04 -15.74
C ARG A 84 -8.19 9.32 -14.28
N GLN A 85 -8.23 8.32 -13.41
CA GLN A 85 -7.98 8.48 -11.97
C GLN A 85 -6.50 8.41 -11.59
N GLY A 86 -5.60 8.12 -12.55
CA GLY A 86 -4.17 8.00 -12.28
C GLY A 86 -3.78 6.76 -11.47
N ALA A 87 -4.71 5.85 -11.18
CA ALA A 87 -4.47 4.60 -10.46
C ALA A 87 -3.53 3.63 -11.20
N LEU A 88 -3.34 3.85 -12.51
CA LEU A 88 -2.37 3.14 -13.36
C LEU A 88 -1.22 4.05 -13.83
N ARG A 89 -1.02 5.25 -13.25
CA ARG A 89 0.18 6.03 -13.56
C ARG A 89 1.40 5.24 -13.07
N GLN A 90 2.21 4.83 -14.04
CA GLN A 90 3.50 4.19 -13.83
C GLN A 90 4.34 5.00 -12.83
N GLY A 91 4.86 4.34 -11.80
CA GLY A 91 6.04 4.80 -11.07
C GLY A 91 5.81 5.85 -9.98
N THR A 92 5.12 5.51 -8.89
CA THR A 92 5.35 6.22 -7.62
C THR A 92 5.50 5.24 -6.46
N LEU A 93 6.46 4.33 -6.61
CA LEU A 93 7.39 4.00 -5.51
C LEU A 93 8.65 4.88 -5.68
N ALA A 94 8.45 6.17 -6.00
CA ALA A 94 9.52 7.12 -5.84
C ALA A 94 9.70 7.24 -4.33
N LEU A 95 10.78 6.64 -3.83
CA LEU A 95 11.41 6.99 -2.57
C LEU A 95 11.41 8.52 -2.46
N ALA A 96 10.40 9.07 -1.80
CA ALA A 96 10.38 10.48 -1.42
C ALA A 96 11.32 10.63 -0.22
N LEU A 97 12.61 10.40 -0.47
CA LEU A 97 13.67 11.05 0.29
C LEU A 97 13.91 12.38 -0.41
N PRO A 98 13.48 13.52 0.17
CA PRO A 98 14.16 14.76 -0.16
C PRO A 98 15.56 14.66 0.47
N LEU A 99 16.51 14.09 -0.27
CA LEU A 99 17.92 14.43 -0.07
C LEU A 99 18.08 15.86 -0.60
N GLN A 100 17.67 16.83 0.21
CA GLN A 100 18.09 18.21 0.04
C GLN A 100 19.30 18.44 0.94
N ARG A 101 20.32 18.99 0.29
CA ARG A 101 21.71 19.19 0.71
C ARG A 101 21.84 20.19 1.86
#